data_AF-A0A2V6CMY0-F1
#
_entry.id   AF-A0A2V6CMY0-F1
#
_cell.length_a   1.000
_cell.length_b   1.000
_cell.length_c   1.000
_cell.angle_alpha   90.00
_cell.angle_beta   90.00
_cell.angle_gamma   90.00
#
_symmetry.space_group_name_H-M   'P 1'
#
loop_
_entity.id
_entity.type
_entity.pdbx_description
1 polymer ?
#
loop_
_entity_poly.entity_id
_entity_poly.type
_entity_poly.pdbx_seq_one_letter_code
_entity_poly.pdbx_strand_id
1 'polypeptide(L)'
;MLATAMHFKMRNRCFLLPILTLLFGVAFVRPTIAAETEPAVSLKPAELVHIGKFAITNSMLVTWVVAAAIIILAHLATRRIQPIPSGLQNFWEWLVESLHNFLEGIIGRELVRKTFWFFATIFIFILFVNWFGLIPGVGTIGWGHYDPNGVFHIDRPLLRGGNADLNMTTAMAAIFFVLWLVWALQAQGVG
;
A
#
# COMPACT_ATOMS: atom_id res chain seq x y z
N MET A 1 -1.63 37.51 11.21
CA MET A 1 -2.66 36.86 10.36
C MET A 1 -2.12 36.20 9.08
N LEU A 2 -0.97 36.61 8.52
CA LEU A 2 -0.39 35.98 7.31
C LEU A 2 0.31 34.61 7.54
N ALA A 3 0.86 34.35 8.73
CA ALA A 3 1.57 33.10 9.02
C ALA A 3 0.66 31.86 9.11
N THR A 4 -0.57 32.03 9.60
CA THR A 4 -1.54 30.93 9.76
C THR A 4 -2.10 30.45 8.41
N ALA A 5 -2.19 31.34 7.42
CA ALA A 5 -2.64 31.00 6.06
C ALA A 5 -1.59 30.21 5.27
N MET A 6 -0.30 30.50 5.48
CA MET A 6 0.79 29.77 4.82
C MET A 6 0.96 28.35 5.40
N HIS A 7 0.78 28.19 6.72
CA HIS A 7 0.79 26.89 7.39
C HIS A 7 -0.39 26.00 6.98
N PHE A 8 -1.56 26.57 6.68
CA PHE A 8 -2.72 25.83 6.19
C PHE A 8 -2.57 25.39 4.71
N LYS A 9 -1.93 26.23 3.87
CA LYS A 9 -1.74 25.95 2.44
C LYS A 9 -0.75 24.81 2.16
N MET A 10 0.21 24.57 3.05
CA MET A 10 1.13 23.42 2.97
C MET A 10 0.49 22.10 3.42
N ARG A 11 -0.42 22.14 4.40
CA ARG A 11 -1.08 20.93 4.92
C ARG A 11 -1.92 20.21 3.86
N ASN A 12 -2.58 20.95 2.97
CA ASN A 12 -3.36 20.33 1.89
C ASN A 12 -2.52 19.81 0.71
N ARG A 13 -1.31 20.33 0.49
CA ARG A 13 -0.42 19.88 -0.59
C ARG A 13 0.33 18.59 -0.24
N CYS A 14 0.65 18.39 1.05
CA CYS A 14 1.32 17.18 1.53
C CYS A 14 0.43 15.94 1.59
N PHE A 15 -0.90 16.08 1.64
CA PHE A 15 -1.85 14.95 1.50
C PHE A 15 -2.20 14.65 0.05
N LEU A 16 -2.19 15.67 -0.82
CA LEU A 16 -2.51 15.47 -2.24
C LEU A 16 -1.40 14.73 -2.98
N LEU A 17 -0.12 14.98 -2.68
CA LEU A 17 1.01 14.30 -3.32
C LEU A 17 1.04 12.76 -3.11
N PRO A 18 0.85 12.21 -1.89
CA PRO A 18 0.76 10.76 -1.69
C PRO A 18 -0.48 10.16 -2.35
N ILE A 19 -1.63 10.84 -2.31
CA ILE A 19 -2.88 10.40 -2.95
C ILE A 19 -2.72 10.42 -4.48
N LEU A 20 -2.03 11.42 -5.03
CA LEU A 20 -1.74 11.51 -6.47
C LEU A 20 -0.74 10.42 -6.90
N THR A 21 0.27 10.08 -6.09
CA THR A 21 1.21 8.98 -6.38
C THR A 21 0.59 7.60 -6.18
N LEU A 22 -0.37 7.45 -5.27
CA LEU A 22 -1.18 6.23 -5.13
C LEU A 22 -2.16 6.05 -6.30
N LEU A 23 -2.63 7.16 -6.90
CA LEU A 23 -3.49 7.14 -8.09
C LEU A 23 -2.71 7.04 -9.42
N PHE A 24 -1.44 7.49 -9.47
CA PHE A 24 -0.59 7.43 -10.66
C PHE A 24 0.30 6.18 -10.78
N GLY A 25 0.32 5.31 -9.77
CA GLY A 25 1.01 4.01 -9.84
C GLY A 25 0.42 2.99 -10.83
N VAL A 26 -0.57 3.38 -11.63
CA VAL A 26 -1.23 2.54 -12.64
C VAL A 26 -0.80 2.97 -14.05
N ALA A 27 0.48 2.82 -14.36
CA ALA A 27 0.94 2.68 -15.75
C ALA A 27 2.38 2.17 -15.74
N PHE A 28 2.61 1.03 -16.40
CA PHE A 28 3.89 0.33 -16.60
C PHE A 28 4.44 -0.43 -15.39
N VAL A 29 4.24 -1.76 -15.37
CA VAL A 29 5.31 -2.75 -15.66
C VAL A 29 4.63 -4.06 -16.09
N ARG A 30 4.81 -4.45 -17.36
CA ARG A 30 4.97 -5.86 -17.75
C ARG A 30 6.40 -5.97 -18.29
N PRO A 31 7.18 -6.95 -17.83
CA PRO A 31 7.47 -8.03 -18.76
C PRO A 31 7.20 -9.40 -18.15
N THR A 32 6.49 -10.19 -18.94
CA THR A 32 6.56 -11.65 -18.99
C THR A 32 8.02 -12.09 -19.10
N ILE A 33 8.52 -12.87 -18.14
CA ILE A 33 9.60 -13.84 -18.38
C ILE A 33 9.16 -15.21 -17.83
N ALA A 34 9.43 -16.21 -18.66
CA ALA A 34 9.06 -17.61 -18.57
C ALA A 34 9.93 -18.42 -17.58
N ALA A 35 9.58 -19.71 -17.44
CA ALA A 35 10.19 -20.81 -16.67
C ALA A 35 9.70 -20.93 -15.20
N GLU A 36 9.33 -22.10 -14.65
CA GLU A 36 9.19 -23.48 -15.14
C GLU A 36 8.22 -24.24 -14.19
N THR A 37 7.76 -25.38 -14.70
CA THR A 37 6.92 -26.45 -14.11
C THR A 37 7.26 -26.89 -12.68
N GLU A 38 6.33 -26.65 -11.75
CA GLU A 38 6.09 -27.38 -10.49
C GLU A 38 4.60 -27.13 -10.11
N PRO A 39 3.92 -27.92 -9.25
CA PRO A 39 2.53 -27.67 -8.83
C PRO A 39 2.51 -26.49 -7.83
N ALA A 40 2.97 -25.33 -8.30
CA ALA A 40 3.04 -24.09 -7.57
C ALA A 40 1.71 -23.37 -7.75
N VAL A 41 1.09 -23.03 -6.61
CA VAL A 41 -0.05 -22.13 -6.45
C VAL A 41 -0.03 -21.06 -7.55
N SER A 42 -1.08 -21.05 -8.39
CA SER A 42 -1.17 -20.17 -9.56
C SER A 42 -0.82 -18.73 -9.20
N LEU A 43 0.36 -18.30 -9.65
CA LEU A 43 0.86 -16.93 -9.51
C LEU A 43 0.12 -15.96 -10.45
N LYS A 44 -0.68 -16.48 -11.39
CA LYS A 44 -1.47 -15.69 -12.32
C LYS A 44 -2.75 -15.21 -11.62
N PRO A 45 -2.98 -13.88 -11.54
CA PRO A 45 -4.22 -13.35 -11.02
C PRO A 45 -5.40 -13.82 -11.89
N ALA A 46 -6.50 -14.26 -11.26
CA ALA A 46 -7.77 -14.40 -11.96
C ALA A 46 -8.22 -13.01 -12.44
N GLU A 47 -8.26 -12.81 -13.75
CA GLU A 47 -8.67 -11.57 -14.39
C GLU A 47 -10.20 -11.49 -14.37
N LEU A 48 -10.78 -10.46 -13.74
CA LEU A 48 -12.23 -10.32 -13.59
C LEU A 48 -12.87 -9.61 -14.78
N VAL A 49 -12.27 -8.51 -15.21
CA VAL A 49 -12.84 -7.61 -16.22
C VAL A 49 -11.71 -7.06 -17.09
N HIS A 50 -11.88 -7.17 -18.40
CA HIS A 50 -11.03 -6.50 -19.38
C HIS A 50 -11.67 -5.18 -19.80
N ILE A 51 -11.03 -4.06 -19.49
CA ILE A 51 -11.39 -2.76 -20.05
C ILE A 51 -10.31 -2.42 -21.09
N GLY A 52 -10.56 -2.83 -22.35
CA GLY A 52 -9.58 -2.67 -23.43
C GLY A 52 -8.32 -3.51 -23.23
N LYS A 53 -7.15 -2.86 -23.10
CA LYS A 53 -5.84 -3.53 -22.87
C LYS A 53 -5.48 -3.72 -21.39
N PHE A 54 -6.33 -3.26 -20.46
CA PHE A 54 -6.08 -3.33 -19.02
C PHE A 54 -6.96 -4.42 -18.40
N ALA A 55 -6.32 -5.45 -17.84
CA ALA A 55 -6.99 -6.48 -17.05
C ALA A 55 -7.04 -6.02 -15.58
N ILE A 56 -8.26 -5.84 -15.06
CA ILE A 56 -8.47 -5.57 -13.63
C ILE A 56 -8.53 -6.92 -12.91
N THR A 57 -7.59 -7.13 -11.99
CA THR A 57 -7.49 -8.38 -11.22
C THR A 57 -8.24 -8.27 -9.89
N ASN A 58 -8.67 -9.43 -9.35
CA ASN A 58 -9.26 -9.51 -8.00
C ASN A 58 -8.44 -8.77 -6.94
N SER A 59 -7.12 -8.89 -7.04
CA SER A 59 -6.21 -8.33 -6.07
C SER A 59 -6.02 -6.82 -6.20
N MET A 60 -6.17 -6.25 -7.42
CA MET A 60 -6.22 -4.80 -7.59
C MET A 60 -7.43 -4.21 -6.88
N LEU A 61 -8.58 -4.88 -6.94
CA LEU A 61 -9.76 -4.45 -6.20
C LEU A 61 -9.54 -4.49 -4.68
N VAL A 62 -8.98 -5.59 -4.16
CA VAL A 62 -8.64 -5.70 -2.73
C VAL A 62 -7.68 -4.57 -2.31
N THR A 63 -6.69 -4.29 -3.14
CA THR A 63 -5.73 -3.21 -2.91
C THR A 63 -6.42 -1.84 -2.80
N TRP A 64 -7.35 -1.54 -3.72
CA TRP A 64 -8.11 -0.29 -3.69
C TRP A 64 -9.06 -0.20 -2.52
N VAL A 65 -9.70 -1.30 -2.13
CA VAL A 65 -10.58 -1.36 -0.95
C VAL A 65 -9.77 -1.07 0.32
N VAL A 66 -8.61 -1.71 0.49
CA VAL A 66 -7.74 -1.48 1.65
C VAL A 66 -7.22 -0.03 1.65
N ALA A 67 -6.77 0.49 0.51
CA ALA A 67 -6.33 1.88 0.39
C ALA A 67 -7.46 2.87 0.78
N ALA A 68 -8.66 2.66 0.25
CA ALA A 68 -9.82 3.49 0.57
C ALA A 68 -10.18 3.42 2.07
N ALA A 69 -10.14 2.23 2.67
CA ALA A 69 -10.40 2.05 4.10
C ALA A 69 -9.39 2.83 4.96
N ILE A 70 -8.09 2.74 4.65
CA ILE A 70 -7.04 3.50 5.36
C ILE A 70 -7.30 5.00 5.24
N ILE A 71 -7.57 5.50 4.04
CA ILE A 71 -7.83 6.93 3.79
C ILE A 71 -9.05 7.40 4.59
N ILE A 72 -10.13 6.63 4.58
CA ILE A 72 -11.36 6.97 5.33
C ILE A 72 -11.09 7.00 6.83
N LEU A 73 -10.40 5.99 7.37
CA LEU A 73 -10.09 5.90 8.80
C LEU A 73 -9.16 7.03 9.26
N ALA A 74 -8.10 7.32 8.49
CA ALA A 74 -7.19 8.43 8.77
C ALA A 74 -7.92 9.78 8.68
N HIS A 75 -8.80 9.94 7.70
CA HIS A 75 -9.59 11.16 7.56
C HIS A 75 -10.60 11.31 8.71
N LEU A 76 -11.25 10.22 9.13
CA LEU A 76 -12.17 10.26 10.27
C LEU A 76 -11.46 10.63 11.57
N ALA A 77 -10.26 10.10 11.78
CA ALA A 77 -9.42 10.43 12.94
C ALA A 77 -8.94 11.89 12.95
N THR A 78 -8.72 12.49 11.78
CA THR A 78 -8.19 13.86 11.65
C THR A 78 -9.27 14.94 11.44
N ARG A 79 -10.53 14.54 11.20
CA ARG A 79 -11.66 15.48 11.00
C ARG A 79 -11.99 16.33 12.23
N ARG A 80 -11.77 15.82 13.43
CA ARG A 80 -12.09 16.50 14.71
C ARG A 80 -10.95 16.36 15.71
N ILE A 81 -9.83 17.02 15.42
CA ILE A 81 -8.64 17.00 16.29
C ILE A 81 -8.97 17.70 17.61
N GLN A 82 -8.82 16.99 18.71
CA GLN A 82 -8.95 17.50 20.07
C GLN A 82 -7.56 17.67 20.70
N PRO A 83 -7.35 18.66 21.59
CA PRO A 83 -6.08 18.82 22.31
C PRO A 83 -5.73 17.64 23.21
N ILE A 84 -6.74 16.96 23.76
CA ILE A 84 -6.59 15.73 24.54
C ILE A 84 -7.07 14.59 23.62
N PRO A 85 -6.17 13.76 23.08
CA PRO A 85 -6.54 12.74 22.11
C PRO A 85 -7.39 11.64 22.75
N SER A 86 -8.40 11.16 22.03
CA SER A 86 -9.24 10.03 22.45
C SER A 86 -9.67 9.16 21.27
N GLY A 87 -9.95 7.88 21.53
CA GLY A 87 -10.44 6.93 20.53
C GLY A 87 -9.52 6.76 19.33
N LEU A 88 -10.06 6.99 18.12
CA LEU A 88 -9.33 6.84 16.86
C LEU A 88 -8.14 7.82 16.74
N GLN A 89 -8.28 9.06 17.25
CA GLN A 89 -7.17 10.02 17.21
C GLN A 89 -5.96 9.49 17.98
N ASN A 90 -6.17 8.93 19.18
CA ASN A 90 -5.10 8.35 19.99
C ASN A 90 -4.39 7.19 19.27
N PHE A 91 -5.13 6.30 18.62
CA PHE A 91 -4.54 5.20 17.85
C PHE A 91 -3.67 5.71 16.69
N TRP A 92 -4.16 6.67 15.91
CA TRP A 92 -3.43 7.20 14.77
C TRP A 92 -2.22 8.04 15.17
N GLU A 93 -2.32 8.83 16.24
CA GLU A 93 -1.19 9.58 16.79
C GLU A 93 -0.11 8.63 17.32
N TRP A 94 -0.50 7.63 18.12
CA TRP A 94 0.43 6.61 18.61
C TRP A 94 1.13 5.86 17.47
N LEU A 95 0.38 5.46 16.43
CA LEU A 95 0.93 4.76 15.26
C LEU A 95 1.95 5.65 14.52
N VAL A 96 1.58 6.90 14.25
CA VAL A 96 2.42 7.84 13.49
C VAL A 96 3.65 8.27 14.28
N GLU A 97 3.51 8.51 15.58
CA GLU A 97 4.62 8.87 16.47
C GLU A 97 5.60 7.71 16.66
N SER A 98 5.08 6.50 16.88
CA SER A 98 5.92 5.29 16.98
C SER A 98 6.73 5.07 15.70
N LEU A 99 6.08 5.26 14.54
CA LEU A 99 6.72 5.12 13.24
C LEU A 99 7.74 6.22 12.98
N HIS A 100 7.47 7.45 13.42
CA HIS A 100 8.42 8.56 13.33
C HIS A 100 9.68 8.25 14.14
N ASN A 101 9.52 7.87 15.40
CA ASN A 101 10.65 7.55 16.29
C ASN A 101 11.45 6.35 15.78
N PHE A 102 10.77 5.33 15.27
CA PHE A 102 11.40 4.17 14.66
C PHE A 102 12.24 4.55 13.43
N LEU A 103 11.66 5.29 12.48
CA LEU A 103 12.39 5.74 11.29
C LEU A 103 13.54 6.68 11.67
N GLU A 104 13.35 7.54 12.67
CA GLU A 104 14.37 8.49 13.11
C GLU A 104 15.59 7.77 13.67
N GLY A 105 15.37 6.69 14.42
CA GLY A 105 16.44 5.83 14.91
C GLY A 105 17.21 5.09 13.81
N ILE A 106 16.63 4.92 12.62
CA ILE A 106 17.24 4.18 11.50
C ILE A 106 17.97 5.11 10.53
N ILE A 107 17.28 6.11 9.99
CA ILE A 107 17.81 6.95 8.91
C ILE A 107 18.25 8.35 9.36
N GLY A 108 18.07 8.66 10.65
CA GLY A 108 18.48 9.93 11.25
C GLY A 108 17.44 11.06 11.08
N ARG A 109 17.50 12.02 12.00
CA ARG A 109 16.51 13.11 12.15
C ARG A 109 16.35 14.00 10.90
N GLU A 110 17.45 14.29 10.20
CA GLU A 110 17.37 15.16 9.02
C GLU A 110 16.64 14.47 7.85
N LEU A 111 16.97 13.19 7.61
CA LEU A 111 16.41 12.44 6.50
C LEU A 111 14.95 12.08 6.77
N VAL A 112 14.61 11.66 7.98
CA VAL A 112 13.20 11.42 8.38
C VAL A 112 12.35 12.64 8.14
N ARG A 113 12.79 13.83 8.54
CA ARG A 113 12.00 15.05 8.35
C ARG A 113 11.62 15.29 6.88
N LYS A 114 12.45 14.84 5.92
CA LYS A 114 12.21 14.97 4.48
C LYS A 114 11.37 13.81 3.92
N THR A 115 11.59 12.59 4.41
CA THR A 115 11.08 11.35 3.79
C THR A 115 9.96 10.67 4.55
N PHE A 116 9.65 11.14 5.78
CA PHE A 116 8.72 10.49 6.70
C PHE A 116 7.37 10.18 6.06
N TRP A 117 6.78 11.13 5.33
CA TRP A 117 5.46 10.95 4.70
C TRP A 117 5.41 9.73 3.77
N PHE A 118 6.50 9.45 3.06
CA PHE A 118 6.59 8.36 2.10
C PHE A 118 6.73 7.01 2.82
N PHE A 119 7.72 6.91 3.71
CA PHE A 119 7.94 5.72 4.51
C PHE A 119 6.72 5.38 5.37
N ALA A 120 6.10 6.38 5.98
CA ALA A 120 4.90 6.20 6.77
C ALA A 120 3.75 5.64 5.93
N THR A 121 3.52 6.20 4.75
CA THR A 121 2.45 5.76 3.85
C THR A 121 2.67 4.31 3.40
N ILE A 122 3.88 3.98 2.92
CA ILE A 122 4.19 2.61 2.46
C ILE A 122 4.09 1.61 3.61
N PHE A 123 4.64 1.93 4.78
CA PHE A 123 4.62 1.04 5.92
C PHE A 123 3.20 0.75 6.40
N ILE A 124 2.39 1.79 6.62
CA ILE A 124 1.00 1.65 7.03
C ILE A 124 0.24 0.86 5.96
N PHE A 125 0.40 1.21 4.69
CA PHE A 125 -0.27 0.50 3.60
C PHE A 125 0.06 -1.00 3.57
N ILE A 126 1.34 -1.36 3.58
CA ILE A 126 1.79 -2.75 3.57
C ILE A 126 1.28 -3.49 4.81
N LEU A 127 1.31 -2.88 5.99
CA LEU A 127 0.81 -3.46 7.23
C LEU A 127 -0.68 -3.83 7.11
N PHE A 128 -1.51 -2.89 6.65
CA PHE A 128 -2.95 -3.11 6.53
C PHE A 128 -3.30 -4.09 5.39
N VAL A 129 -2.57 -4.08 4.27
CA VAL A 129 -2.77 -5.05 3.18
C VAL A 129 -2.42 -6.47 3.65
N ASN A 130 -1.33 -6.62 4.42
CA ASN A 130 -0.95 -7.89 5.03
C ASN A 130 -2.02 -8.38 6.02
N TRP A 131 -2.48 -7.50 6.91
CA TRP A 131 -3.51 -7.83 7.88
C TRP A 131 -4.84 -8.19 7.22
N PHE A 132 -5.23 -7.46 6.16
CA PHE A 132 -6.42 -7.80 5.39
C PHE A 132 -6.32 -9.18 4.75
N GLY A 133 -5.12 -9.57 4.28
CA GLY A 133 -4.86 -10.90 3.76
C GLY A 133 -5.08 -12.05 4.77
N LEU A 134 -5.02 -11.75 6.07
CA LEU A 134 -5.26 -12.74 7.14
C LEU A 134 -6.74 -12.89 7.50
N ILE A 135 -7.62 -12.02 6.99
CA ILE A 135 -9.05 -12.07 7.30
C ILE A 135 -9.64 -13.39 6.74
N PRO A 136 -10.37 -14.17 7.57
CA PRO A 136 -11.04 -15.38 7.10
C PRO A 136 -12.02 -15.01 5.98
N GLY A 137 -11.83 -15.60 4.80
CA GLY A 137 -12.57 -15.27 3.57
C GLY A 137 -11.69 -14.72 2.45
N VAL A 138 -10.50 -14.20 2.77
CA VAL A 138 -9.48 -13.84 1.78
C VAL A 138 -8.67 -15.09 1.42
N GLY A 139 -8.67 -15.46 0.14
CA GLY A 139 -8.02 -16.65 -0.40
C GLY A 139 -8.83 -17.94 -0.24
N THR A 140 -9.82 -17.96 0.65
CA THR A 140 -10.60 -19.16 1.00
C THR A 140 -12.02 -19.19 0.41
N ILE A 141 -12.54 -18.04 -0.04
CA ILE A 141 -13.82 -17.96 -0.73
C ILE A 141 -13.55 -17.75 -2.21
N GLY A 142 -14.05 -18.65 -3.06
CA GLY A 142 -13.83 -18.60 -4.49
C GLY A 142 -14.54 -19.72 -5.23
N TRP A 143 -14.39 -19.70 -6.56
CA TRP A 143 -14.85 -20.78 -7.41
C TRP A 143 -13.77 -21.85 -7.52
N GLY A 144 -14.20 -23.11 -7.57
CA GLY A 144 -13.31 -24.26 -7.52
C GLY A 144 -13.93 -25.51 -8.11
N HIS A 145 -13.14 -26.58 -8.20
CA HIS A 145 -13.56 -27.90 -8.64
C HIS A 145 -13.40 -28.94 -7.53
N TYR A 146 -14.20 -30.00 -7.59
CA TYR A 146 -14.02 -31.16 -6.73
C TYR A 146 -13.02 -32.12 -7.39
N ASP A 147 -12.01 -32.54 -6.64
CA ASP A 147 -11.08 -33.59 -7.04
C ASP A 147 -11.81 -34.96 -7.03
N PRO A 148 -11.34 -36.01 -7.74
CA PRO A 148 -11.95 -37.35 -7.70
C PRO A 148 -12.05 -37.95 -6.29
N ASN A 149 -11.28 -37.42 -5.33
CA ASN A 149 -11.29 -37.77 -3.91
C ASN A 149 -12.36 -37.02 -3.09
N GLY A 150 -13.19 -36.18 -3.71
CA GLY A 150 -14.26 -35.41 -3.07
C GLY A 150 -13.81 -34.16 -2.32
N VAL A 151 -12.53 -33.80 -2.40
CA VAL A 151 -11.98 -32.57 -1.79
C VAL A 151 -12.21 -31.39 -2.74
N PHE A 152 -12.75 -30.28 -2.23
CA PHE A 152 -12.98 -29.05 -2.99
C PHE A 152 -11.70 -28.20 -3.06
N HIS A 153 -11.16 -28.02 -4.26
CA HIS A 153 -9.99 -27.17 -4.52
C HIS A 153 -10.43 -25.84 -5.15
N ILE A 154 -9.91 -24.73 -4.62
CA ILE A 154 -10.24 -23.37 -5.07
C ILE A 154 -9.31 -22.96 -6.21
N ASP A 155 -9.84 -22.79 -7.42
CA ASP A 155 -9.06 -22.35 -8.59
C ASP A 155 -9.02 -20.83 -8.74
N ARG A 156 -10.12 -20.17 -8.36
CA ARG A 156 -10.33 -18.73 -8.55
C ARG A 156 -10.84 -18.12 -7.26
N PRO A 157 -9.93 -17.76 -6.33
CA PRO A 157 -10.32 -17.05 -5.12
C PRO A 157 -10.93 -15.68 -5.50
N LEU A 158 -12.08 -15.37 -4.92
CA LEU A 158 -12.80 -14.11 -5.13
C LEU A 158 -11.98 -12.94 -4.56
N LEU A 159 -11.49 -13.10 -3.33
CA LEU A 159 -10.61 -12.15 -2.68
C LEU A 159 -9.24 -12.81 -2.59
N ARG A 160 -8.22 -12.17 -3.16
CA ARG A 160 -6.82 -12.61 -3.03
C ARG A 160 -6.04 -11.50 -2.35
N GLY A 161 -5.19 -11.86 -1.38
CA GLY A 161 -4.41 -10.88 -0.63
C GLY A 161 -3.59 -10.01 -1.59
N GLY A 162 -3.60 -8.69 -1.39
CA GLY A 162 -2.93 -7.75 -2.30
C GLY A 162 -1.43 -8.04 -2.51
N ASN A 163 -0.77 -8.62 -1.49
CA ASN A 163 0.64 -8.99 -1.54
C ASN A 163 0.93 -10.31 -2.26
N ALA A 164 -0.11 -11.10 -2.60
CA ALA A 164 0.04 -12.30 -3.42
C ALA A 164 0.21 -11.98 -4.91
N ASP A 165 0.16 -10.70 -5.29
CA ASP A 165 0.37 -10.20 -6.64
C ASP A 165 1.75 -9.58 -6.78
N LEU A 166 2.53 -10.15 -7.69
CA LEU A 166 3.84 -9.59 -8.07
C LEU A 166 3.71 -8.15 -8.56
N ASN A 167 2.65 -7.81 -9.30
CA ASN A 167 2.47 -6.47 -9.86
C ASN A 167 2.49 -5.38 -8.78
N MET A 168 1.87 -5.63 -7.63
CA MET A 168 1.79 -4.66 -6.55
C MET A 168 3.14 -4.52 -5.83
N THR A 169 3.71 -5.65 -5.41
CA THR A 169 4.96 -5.70 -4.67
C THR A 169 6.13 -5.17 -5.51
N THR A 170 6.22 -5.57 -6.78
CA THR A 170 7.26 -5.09 -7.70
C THR A 170 7.13 -3.60 -7.98
N ALA A 171 5.91 -3.09 -8.18
CA ALA A 171 5.70 -1.66 -8.40
C ALA A 171 6.11 -0.82 -7.18
N MET A 172 5.70 -1.23 -5.97
CA MET A 172 6.10 -0.55 -4.74
C MET A 172 7.62 -0.60 -4.52
N ALA A 173 8.25 -1.75 -4.74
CA ALA A 173 9.69 -1.91 -4.61
C ALA A 173 10.46 -1.03 -5.61
N ALA A 174 10.00 -0.94 -6.86
CA ALA A 174 10.61 -0.07 -7.86
C ALA A 174 10.51 1.41 -7.47
N ILE A 175 9.33 1.88 -7.03
CA ILE A 175 9.12 3.25 -6.58
C ILE A 175 10.00 3.56 -5.37
N PHE A 176 10.03 2.66 -4.39
CA PHE A 176 10.91 2.76 -3.23
C PHE A 176 12.37 2.90 -3.65
N PHE A 177 12.83 2.02 -4.52
CA PHE A 177 14.22 2.01 -4.96
C PHE A 177 14.61 3.32 -5.66
N VAL A 178 13.77 3.83 -6.56
CA VAL A 178 14.02 5.10 -7.28
C VAL A 178 14.06 6.27 -6.30
N LEU A 179 13.06 6.41 -5.42
CA LEU A 179 13.00 7.52 -4.48
C LEU A 179 14.13 7.45 -3.45
N TRP A 180 14.45 6.25 -2.97
CA TRP A 180 15.56 6.02 -2.08
C TRP A 180 16.89 6.38 -2.74
N LEU A 181 17.12 5.97 -3.99
CA LEU A 181 18.32 6.31 -4.73
C LEU A 181 18.48 7.83 -4.85
N VAL A 182 17.41 8.55 -5.20
CA VAL A 182 17.42 10.01 -5.30
C VAL A 182 17.78 10.66 -3.96
N TRP A 183 17.15 10.23 -2.87
CA TRP A 183 17.45 10.80 -1.55
C TRP A 183 18.84 10.42 -1.04
N ALA A 184 19.31 9.21 -1.33
CA ALA A 184 20.65 8.77 -0.97
C ALA A 184 21.72 9.63 -1.68
N LEU A 185 21.56 9.87 -2.99
CA LEU A 185 22.44 10.76 -3.76
C LEU A 185 22.39 12.20 -3.26
N GLN A 186 21.20 12.70 -2.90
CA GLN A 186 21.05 14.05 -2.33
C GLN A 186 21.70 14.19 -0.94
N ALA A 187 21.69 13.12 -0.13
CA ALA A 187 22.21 13.15 1.23
C ALA A 187 23.74 12.97 1.29
N GLN A 188 24.29 12.09 0.46
CA GLN A 188 25.73 11.75 0.47
C GLN A 188 26.54 12.52 -0.59
N GLY A 189 25.85 13.23 -1.48
CA GLY A 189 26.46 13.79 -2.69
C GLY A 189 26.68 12.73 -3.76
N VAL A 190 26.86 13.19 -4.98
CA VAL A 190 27.42 12.36 -6.04
C VAL A 190 28.93 12.43 -5.83
N GLY A 191 29.55 11.29 -5.48
CA GLY A 191 31.00 11.18 -5.45
C GLY A 191 31.60 11.62 -6.79
#